data_AF-A0A3N5P6J7-F1
#
_entry.id   AF-A0A3N5P6J7-F1
#
_cell.length_a   1.000
_cell.length_b   1.000
_cell.length_c   1.000
_cell.angle_alpha   90.00
_cell.angle_beta   90.00
_cell.angle_gamma   90.00
#
_symmetry.space_group_name_H-M   'P 1'
#
loop_
_entity.id
_entity.type
_entity.pdbx_description
1 polymer ?
#
loop_
_entity_poly.entity_id
_entity_poly.type
_entity_poly.pdbx_seq_one_letter_code
_entity_poly.pdbx_strand_id
1 'polypeptide(L)' 'MATQAFRLRWIMKQGTAASIPETWIHYSSIEDARAGAKLMYHNDRVLRVMVVTDSVGSFVEWIER' A
#
# COMPACT_ATOMS: atom_id res chain seq x y z
N MET A 1 -12.74 -14.49 14.09
CA MET A 1 -11.40 -14.25 13.50
C MET A 1 -11.47 -12.92 12.78
N ALA A 2 -10.83 -11.87 13.30
CA ALA A 2 -10.83 -10.58 12.63
C ALA A 2 -10.00 -10.72 11.37
N THR A 3 -10.63 -10.59 10.20
CA THR A 3 -9.96 -10.60 8.90
C THR A 3 -9.06 -9.37 8.87
N GLN A 4 -7.76 -9.56 9.11
CA GLN A 4 -6.81 -8.46 9.11
C GLN A 4 -6.68 -7.97 7.67
N ALA A 5 -7.37 -6.87 7.36
CA ALA A 5 -7.32 -6.27 6.05
C ALA A 5 -6.07 -5.39 5.95
N PHE A 6 -5.25 -5.64 4.93
CA PHE A 6 -4.09 -4.84 4.59
C PHE A 6 -4.50 -3.80 3.56
N ARG A 7 -4.00 -2.58 3.69
CA ARG A 7 -4.18 -1.51 2.71
C ARG A 7 -2.81 -0.97 2.32
N LEU A 8 -2.72 -0.40 1.12
CA LEU A 8 -1.54 0.30 0.68
C LEU A 8 -1.72 1.79 0.89
N ARG A 9 -0.70 2.46 1.41
CA ARG A 9 -0.58 3.92 1.47
C ARG A 9 0.69 4.30 0.75
N TRP A 10 0.65 5.31 -0.08
CA TRP A 10 1.77 5.69 -0.91
C TRP A 10 2.11 7.16 -0.67
N ILE A 11 3.35 7.51 -0.98
CA ILE A 11 3.87 8.87 -0.97
C ILE A 11 4.24 9.20 -2.40
N MET A 12 3.60 10.23 -2.96
CA MET A 12 3.87 10.70 -4.32
C MET A 12 4.92 11.81 -4.30
N LYS A 13 5.74 11.89 -5.35
CA LYS A 13 6.65 13.01 -5.62
C LYS A 13 5.87 14.27 -6.00
N GLN A 14 4.78 14.09 -6.77
CA GLN A 14 3.92 15.18 -7.22
C GLN A 14 2.56 14.63 -7.70
N GLY A 15 1.48 15.35 -7.39
CA GLY A 15 0.11 15.03 -7.80
C GLY A 15 -0.72 14.25 -6.76
N THR A 16 -2.02 14.08 -7.06
CA THR A 16 -2.98 13.39 -6.18
C THR A 16 -3.21 11.97 -6.68
N ALA A 17 -3.09 11.01 -5.77
CA ALA A 17 -3.21 9.59 -6.10
C ALA A 17 -4.63 9.03 -6.13
N ALA A 18 -5.63 9.90 -6.10
CA ALA A 18 -7.01 9.52 -6.38
C ALA A 18 -7.16 8.85 -7.75
N SER A 19 -6.18 9.02 -8.65
CA SER A 19 -6.13 8.37 -9.95
C SER A 19 -5.53 6.95 -9.95
N ILE A 20 -5.02 6.44 -8.82
CA ILE A 20 -4.46 5.09 -8.74
C ILE A 20 -5.55 4.17 -8.16
N PRO A 21 -6.03 3.14 -8.88
CA PRO A 21 -7.14 2.29 -8.41
C PRO A 21 -6.74 1.38 -7.24
N GLU A 22 -5.46 1.04 -7.13
CA GLU A 22 -4.89 0.19 -6.06
C GLU A 22 -4.99 0.79 -4.65
N THR A 23 -5.41 2.05 -4.57
CA THR A 23 -5.53 2.84 -3.34
C THR A 23 -6.74 2.48 -2.47
N TRP A 24 -7.73 1.82 -3.06
CA TRP A 24 -8.98 1.41 -2.41
C TRP A 24 -9.06 -0.10 -2.15
N ILE A 25 -7.98 -0.83 -2.45
CA ILE A 25 -7.97 -2.28 -2.36
C ILE A 25 -7.59 -2.71 -0.94
N HIS A 26 -8.48 -3.48 -0.33
CA HIS A 26 -8.20 -4.24 0.89
C HIS A 26 -7.64 -5.61 0.49
N TYR A 27 -6.39 -5.84 0.81
CA TYR A 27 -5.73 -7.12 0.60
C TYR A 27 -5.98 -8.02 1.82
N SER A 28 -6.22 -9.30 1.57
CA SER A 28 -6.44 -10.30 2.63
C SER A 28 -5.13 -10.85 3.21
N SER A 29 -4.00 -10.59 2.55
CA SER A 29 -2.67 -11.08 2.90
C SER A 29 -1.61 -10.01 2.67
N ILE A 30 -0.53 -10.06 3.46
CA ILE A 30 0.63 -9.17 3.30
C ILE A 30 1.38 -9.42 1.98
N GLU A 31 1.39 -10.66 1.48
CA GLU A 31 2.03 -11.03 0.21
C GLU A 31 1.34 -10.37 -0.98
N ASP A 32 0.01 -10.40 -1.02
CA ASP A 32 -0.82 -9.68 -2.00
C ASP A 32 -0.59 -8.16 -1.93
N ALA A 33 -0.55 -7.60 -0.72
CA ALA A 33 -0.24 -6.19 -0.54
C ALA A 33 1.16 -5.84 -1.06
N ARG A 34 2.16 -6.69 -0.84
CA ARG A 34 3.52 -6.51 -1.36
C ARG A 34 3.56 -6.61 -2.90
N ALA A 35 2.75 -7.47 -3.51
CA ALA A 35 2.61 -7.54 -4.96
C ALA A 35 2.00 -6.24 -5.53
N GLY A 36 0.93 -5.73 -4.92
CA GLY A 36 0.37 -4.41 -5.26
C GLY A 36 1.36 -3.26 -5.04
N ALA A 37 2.15 -3.30 -3.98
CA ALA A 37 3.18 -2.29 -3.74
C ALA A 37 4.25 -2.25 -4.85
N LYS A 38 4.65 -3.42 -5.38
CA LYS A 38 5.55 -3.49 -6.53
C LYS A 38 4.92 -2.88 -7.78
N LEU A 39 3.64 -3.15 -8.03
CA LEU A 39 2.89 -2.55 -9.15
C LEU A 39 2.86 -1.03 -9.05
N MET A 40 2.60 -0.48 -7.85
CA MET A 40 2.64 0.96 -7.62
C MET A 40 4.02 1.58 -7.91
N TYR A 41 5.12 0.89 -7.61
CA TYR A 41 6.47 1.39 -7.91
C TYR A 41 6.82 1.42 -9.41
N HIS A 42 6.02 0.81 -10.30
CA HIS A 42 6.17 1.05 -11.74
C HIS A 42 5.78 2.48 -12.14
N ASN A 43 5.00 3.18 -11.30
CA ASN A 43 4.73 4.59 -11.49
C ASN A 43 5.88 5.41 -10.89
N ASP A 44 6.69 6.04 -11.74
CA ASP A 44 7.85 6.86 -11.34
C ASP A 44 7.49 8.04 -10.40
N ARG A 45 6.21 8.40 -10.33
CA ARG A 45 5.71 9.42 -9.41
C ARG A 45 5.55 8.91 -7.98
N VAL A 46 5.57 7.60 -7.76
CA VAL A 46 5.49 6.98 -6.43
C VAL A 46 6.90 6.96 -5.81
N LEU A 47 7.08 7.72 -4.74
CA LEU A 47 8.34 7.75 -3.98
C LEU A 47 8.44 6.60 -3.00
N ARG A 48 7.31 6.21 -2.40
CA ARG A 48 7.28 5.19 -1.36
C ARG A 48 5.92 4.55 -1.27
N VAL A 49 5.87 3.26 -0.92
CA VAL A 49 4.66 2.52 -0.61
C VAL A 49 4.79 1.90 0.78
N MET A 50 3.71 1.97 1.55
CA MET A 50 3.55 1.49 2.91
C MET A 50 2.42 0.49 2.92
N VAL A 51 2.65 -0.68 3.52
CA VAL A 51 1.59 -1.62 3.84
C VAL A 51 1.09 -1.29 5.24
N VAL A 52 -0.21 -1.04 5.39
CA VAL A 52 -0.84 -0.77 6.68
C VAL A 52 -1.91 -1.82 6.97
N THR A 53 -2.00 -2.27 8.21
CA THR A 53 -3.07 -3.15 8.66
C THR A 53 -4.19 -2.33 9.30
N ASP A 54 -5.45 -2.66 8.99
CA ASP A 54 -6.65 -2.01 9.56
C ASP A 54 -6.91 -2.38 11.04
N SER A 55 -5.92 -2.95 11.73
CA SER A 55 -6.01 -3.32 13.14
C SER A 55 -5.62 -2.14 14.03
N VAL A 56 -6.30 -1.99 15.16
CA VAL A 56 -5.99 -0.99 16.19
C VAL A 56 -4.57 -1.26 16.71
N GLY A 57 -3.59 -0.45 16.32
CA GLY A 57 -2.16 -0.67 16.60
C GLY A 57 -1.31 -0.88 15.33
N SER A 58 -1.52 -0.05 14.30
CA SER A 58 -1.01 -0.25 12.93
C SER A 58 0.50 -0.45 12.86
N PHE A 59 0.91 -1.62 12.36
CA PHE A 59 2.27 -1.92 11.94
C PHE A 59 2.53 -1.25 10.58
N VAL A 60 3.71 -0.66 10.42
CA VAL A 60 4.18 -0.01 9.20
C VAL A 60 5.52 -0.61 8.82
N GLU A 61 5.54 -1.41 7.76
CA GLU A 61 6.77 -1.93 7.17
C GLU A 61 7.20 -1.06 5.98
N TRP A 62 8.49 -0.70 5.94
CA TRP A 62 9.08 0.02 4.83
C TRP A 62 9.71 -0.98 3.86
N ILE A 63 9.20 -1.00 2.63
CA ILE A 63 9.84 -1.75 1.54
C ILE A 63 10.75 -0.79 0.79
N GLU A 64 12.05 -0.98 0.99
CA GLU A 64 13.11 -0.27 0.28
C GLU A 64 13.37 -0.94 -1.09
N ARG A 65 13.89 -0.17 -2.03
CA ARG A 65 14.11 -0.57 -3.43
C ARG A 65 15.20 -1.62 -3.58
#